data_AF-A0AA43HZV2-F1
#
_entry.id   AF-A0AA43HZV2-F1
#
_cell.length_a   1.000
_cell.length_b   1.000
_cell.length_c   1.000
_cell.angle_alpha   90.00
_cell.angle_beta   90.00
_cell.angle_gamma   90.00
#
_symmetry.space_group_name_H-M   'P 1'
#
loop_
_entity.id
_entity.type
_entity.pdbx_description
1 polymer ?
#
loop_
_entity_poly.entity_id
_entity_poly.type
_entity_poly.pdbx_seq_one_letter_code
_entity_poly.pdbx_strand_id
1 'polypeptide(L)'
;MNMKRISFIAVALLAALLSSCSDMVKERVEYMINEPLFISTTEFRSSVKVTTRSEAIEEHGKMCFYNGYLYISEPEKGIHIIDNTNPAKPQSVGFIELMGNMDIAVRNDKLYADSYIDLVWFDLATPSQPEYIGRLEGVFPDALPVIDNEFGYDYSLCNPSTTGNTQIVVGWKLTQRSEEVEYYRYNNNRPMADSSVNYSSASGGGMTNGVNGSMSRFGLYQDYLYAVIENYMAIFDLSGDQPKKAVESIPVDWSVETIFPYKDCLFLGTPTGMSIYSVADPLKPERMSTVSHVFGCDPVVVENDLAYVTIHSGNWCGQNNNELMIIDVSDVRSPRHIVTYNMKKPKGLGIDNGTLFLCDDGLQIFKVGDPQQLMANRLVHYAGMEGYDVIPFDNILMMIADDGLYQYDYTHLDKITKLSKIAFK
;
A
#
# COMPACT_ATOMS: atom_id res chain seq x y z
N MET A 1 22.71 13.59 -71.17
CA MET A 1 22.42 12.33 -70.46
C MET A 1 21.67 12.64 -69.18
N ASN A 2 20.42 12.23 -68.93
CA ASN A 2 19.44 11.51 -69.76
C ASN A 2 18.02 11.88 -69.27
N MET A 3 17.10 12.26 -70.17
CA MET A 3 15.66 12.37 -69.83
C MET A 3 15.11 11.06 -69.25
N LYS A 4 15.68 9.91 -69.64
CA LYS A 4 15.39 8.61 -69.04
C LYS A 4 15.62 8.57 -67.52
N ARG A 5 16.64 9.26 -66.97
CA ARG A 5 16.90 9.28 -65.51
C ARG A 5 15.84 10.06 -64.73
N ILE A 6 15.35 11.18 -65.28
CA ILE A 6 14.28 11.97 -64.66
C ILE A 6 12.97 11.17 -64.66
N SER A 7 12.67 10.47 -65.76
CA SER A 7 11.49 9.59 -65.85
C SER A 7 11.54 8.42 -64.85
N PHE A 8 12.72 7.81 -64.64
CA PHE A 8 12.89 6.77 -63.61
C PHE A 8 12.72 7.30 -62.18
N ILE A 9 13.18 8.52 -61.88
CA ILE A 9 12.99 9.14 -60.56
C ILE A 9 11.49 9.47 -60.34
N ALA A 10 10.80 9.99 -61.36
CA ALA A 10 9.37 10.26 -61.29
C ALA A 10 8.53 8.99 -61.09
N VAL A 11 8.86 7.89 -61.78
CA VAL A 11 8.18 6.59 -61.60
C VAL A 11 8.51 5.97 -60.23
N ALA A 12 9.73 6.13 -59.71
CA ALA A 12 10.09 5.67 -58.37
C ALA A 12 9.37 6.46 -57.26
N LEU A 13 9.22 7.79 -57.43
CA LEU A 13 8.40 8.63 -56.55
C LEU A 13 6.92 8.25 -56.62
N LEU A 14 6.39 7.97 -57.81
CA LEU A 14 5.01 7.52 -57.97
C LEU A 14 4.76 6.14 -57.35
N ALA A 15 5.75 5.23 -57.41
CA ALA A 15 5.69 3.92 -56.74
C ALA A 15 5.79 4.04 -55.21
N ALA A 16 6.60 4.95 -54.69
CA ALA A 16 6.71 5.22 -53.25
C ALA A 16 5.45 5.91 -52.67
N LEU A 17 4.66 6.59 -53.51
CA LEU A 17 3.36 7.14 -53.14
C LEU A 17 2.22 6.09 -53.15
N LEU A 18 2.46 4.88 -53.67
CA LEU A 18 1.47 3.79 -53.74
C LEU A 18 1.59 2.76 -52.61
N SER A 19 2.62 2.85 -51.75
CA SER A 19 2.83 1.95 -50.61
C SER A 19 2.12 2.39 -49.31
N SER A 20 1.07 3.21 -49.41
CA SER A 20 0.36 3.82 -48.26
C SER A 20 -1.13 3.49 -48.18
N CYS A 21 -1.53 2.27 -48.57
CA CYS A 21 -2.78 1.68 -48.11
C CYS A 21 -2.50 0.77 -46.92
N SER A 22 -2.57 1.34 -45.72
CA SER A 22 -2.75 0.56 -44.49
C SER A 22 -4.24 0.24 -44.39
N ASP A 23 -4.64 -0.97 -44.79
CA ASP A 23 -6.04 -1.40 -44.69
C ASP A 23 -6.48 -1.37 -43.22
N MET A 24 -7.37 -0.43 -42.90
CA MET A 24 -8.07 -0.41 -41.61
C MET A 24 -8.99 -1.64 -41.57
N VAL A 25 -8.73 -2.53 -40.63
CA VAL A 25 -9.58 -3.70 -40.41
C VAL A 25 -10.48 -3.41 -39.22
N LYS A 26 -11.77 -3.62 -39.43
CA LYS A 26 -12.76 -3.71 -38.37
C LYS A 26 -12.86 -5.16 -37.94
N GLU A 27 -12.64 -5.45 -36.67
CA GLU A 27 -12.79 -6.79 -36.12
C GLU A 27 -13.63 -6.74 -34.86
N ARG A 28 -14.56 -7.69 -34.73
CA ARG A 28 -15.27 -7.88 -33.47
C ARG A 28 -14.38 -8.69 -32.53
N VAL A 29 -13.88 -8.06 -31.48
CA VAL A 29 -13.04 -8.69 -30.47
C VAL A 29 -13.89 -9.01 -29.25
N GLU A 30 -13.77 -10.23 -28.73
CA GLU A 30 -14.36 -10.64 -27.46
C GLU A 30 -13.27 -10.78 -26.41
N TYR A 31 -13.48 -10.19 -25.23
CA TYR A 31 -12.53 -10.21 -24.14
C TYR A 31 -13.23 -10.07 -22.78
N MET A 32 -12.51 -10.41 -21.71
CA MET A 32 -12.98 -10.29 -20.34
C MET A 32 -12.52 -8.95 -19.74
N ILE A 33 -13.41 -8.28 -19.01
CA ILE A 33 -13.15 -6.99 -18.38
C ILE A 33 -13.91 -6.89 -17.05
N ASN A 34 -13.36 -6.17 -16.09
CA ASN A 34 -14.03 -5.82 -14.85
C ASN A 34 -14.94 -4.60 -15.07
N GLU A 35 -16.25 -4.79 -14.88
CA GLU A 35 -17.23 -3.72 -14.88
C GLU A 35 -17.47 -3.20 -13.46
N PRO A 36 -17.47 -1.87 -13.23
CA PRO A 36 -17.65 -1.32 -11.88
C PRO A 36 -19.06 -1.59 -11.34
N LEU A 37 -19.12 -2.02 -10.07
CA LEU A 37 -20.35 -2.12 -9.29
C LEU A 37 -20.56 -0.83 -8.49
N PHE A 38 -21.78 -0.28 -8.55
CA PHE A 38 -22.11 1.02 -7.98
C PHE A 38 -23.16 0.94 -6.87
N ILE A 39 -22.97 1.71 -5.79
CA ILE A 39 -24.01 2.04 -4.81
C ILE A 39 -24.23 3.56 -4.73
N SER A 40 -25.36 3.98 -4.17
CA SER A 40 -25.62 5.42 -4.01
C SER A 40 -24.70 6.05 -2.96
N THR A 41 -24.33 7.32 -3.14
CA THR A 41 -23.52 8.07 -2.15
C THR A 41 -24.16 8.14 -0.78
N THR A 42 -25.50 8.17 -0.73
CA THR A 42 -26.27 8.18 0.51
C THR A 42 -26.17 6.84 1.24
N GLU A 43 -26.39 5.74 0.53
CA GLU A 43 -26.25 4.38 1.03
C GLU A 43 -24.82 4.12 1.55
N PHE A 44 -23.82 4.41 0.72
CA PHE A 44 -22.40 4.32 1.08
C PHE A 44 -22.08 5.03 2.40
N ARG A 45 -22.45 6.30 2.54
CA ARG A 45 -22.11 7.09 3.73
C ARG A 45 -22.96 6.76 4.95
N SER A 46 -24.14 6.17 4.75
CA SER A 46 -24.99 5.66 5.83
C SER A 46 -24.57 4.29 6.39
N SER A 47 -23.59 3.63 5.76
CA SER A 47 -23.14 2.27 6.15
C SER A 47 -22.30 2.22 7.43
N VAL A 48 -21.73 3.34 7.88
CA VAL A 48 -20.76 3.35 9.00
C VAL A 48 -21.44 2.99 10.31
N LYS A 49 -20.99 1.90 10.96
CA LYS A 49 -21.62 1.40 12.19
C LYS A 49 -20.63 0.66 13.08
N VAL A 50 -20.52 1.07 14.33
CA VAL A 50 -19.71 0.39 15.35
C VAL A 50 -20.58 -0.59 16.12
N THR A 51 -20.08 -1.81 16.32
CA THR A 51 -20.76 -2.85 17.10
C THR A 51 -19.83 -3.51 18.12
N THR A 52 -20.39 -3.95 19.24
CA THR A 52 -19.68 -4.78 20.24
C THR A 52 -19.79 -6.27 19.91
N ARG A 53 -20.09 -6.62 18.65
CA ARG A 53 -20.13 -7.99 18.17
C ARG A 53 -18.83 -8.23 17.41
N SER A 54 -18.04 -9.21 17.84
CA SER A 54 -16.91 -9.70 17.07
C SER A 54 -17.40 -10.33 15.77
N GLU A 55 -16.83 -9.92 14.65
CA GLU A 55 -16.92 -10.68 13.40
C GLU A 55 -15.73 -11.65 13.31
N ALA A 56 -15.73 -12.50 12.28
CA ALA A 56 -14.58 -13.35 11.99
C ALA A 56 -13.72 -12.65 10.95
N ILE A 57 -12.41 -12.65 11.17
CA ILE A 57 -11.44 -12.21 10.16
C ILE A 57 -11.33 -13.34 9.14
N GLU A 58 -11.75 -13.07 7.91
CA GLU A 58 -11.65 -14.00 6.77
C GLU A 58 -10.50 -13.56 5.85
N GLU A 59 -10.36 -12.26 5.63
CA GLU A 59 -9.20 -11.64 4.96
C GLU A 59 -8.47 -10.67 5.87
N HIS A 60 -7.14 -10.59 5.72
CA HIS A 60 -6.30 -9.69 6.51
C HIS A 60 -5.91 -8.43 5.72
N GLY A 61 -6.23 -7.27 6.26
CA GLY A 61 -5.70 -5.99 5.81
C GLY A 61 -4.55 -5.51 6.69
N LYS A 62 -4.47 -4.20 6.80
CA LYS A 62 -3.45 -3.47 7.56
C LYS A 62 -3.83 -3.45 9.05
N MET A 63 -2.86 -3.23 9.93
CA MET A 63 -3.13 -3.11 11.37
C MET A 63 -2.56 -1.84 12.00
N CYS A 64 -3.20 -1.40 13.08
CA CYS A 64 -2.72 -0.32 13.94
C CYS A 64 -2.92 -0.73 15.42
N PHE A 65 -1.86 -0.62 16.22
CA PHE A 65 -1.89 -0.85 17.67
C PHE A 65 -2.03 0.48 18.42
N TYR A 66 -2.97 0.59 19.34
CA TYR A 66 -3.11 1.75 20.22
C TYR A 66 -3.68 1.37 21.59
N ASN A 67 -3.01 1.84 22.65
CA ASN A 67 -3.46 1.73 24.04
C ASN A 67 -3.92 0.31 24.47
N GLY A 68 -3.21 -0.72 24.01
CA GLY A 68 -3.57 -2.12 24.31
C GLY A 68 -4.66 -2.71 23.40
N TYR A 69 -5.03 -2.05 22.30
CA TYR A 69 -5.98 -2.57 21.31
C TYR A 69 -5.34 -2.65 19.93
N LEU A 70 -5.74 -3.65 19.14
CA LEU A 70 -5.42 -3.73 17.72
C LEU A 70 -6.67 -3.43 16.91
N TYR A 71 -6.51 -2.56 15.92
CA TYR A 71 -7.48 -2.31 14.86
C TYR A 71 -6.93 -2.95 13.59
N ILE A 72 -7.66 -3.90 13.03
CA ILE A 72 -7.24 -4.66 11.84
C ILE A 72 -8.27 -4.43 10.74
N SER A 73 -7.87 -3.81 9.64
CA SER A 73 -8.71 -3.66 8.45
C SER A 73 -9.02 -5.04 7.88
N GLU A 74 -10.25 -5.25 7.43
CA GLU A 74 -10.63 -6.30 6.49
C GLU A 74 -11.22 -5.60 5.26
N PRO A 75 -10.55 -5.66 4.10
CA PRO A 75 -10.98 -4.99 2.88
C PRO A 75 -12.46 -5.22 2.55
N GLU A 76 -13.11 -4.20 1.98
CA GLU A 76 -14.54 -4.17 1.64
C GLU A 76 -15.52 -4.27 2.83
N LYS A 77 -15.13 -4.82 3.99
CA LYS A 77 -15.99 -4.99 5.17
C LYS A 77 -15.84 -3.88 6.21
N GLY A 78 -14.63 -3.65 6.73
CA GLY A 78 -14.44 -2.73 7.87
C GLY A 78 -13.23 -3.01 8.75
N ILE A 79 -13.36 -2.76 10.06
CA ILE A 79 -12.25 -2.81 11.03
C ILE A 79 -12.60 -3.70 12.21
N HIS A 80 -11.80 -4.74 12.45
CA HIS A 80 -11.87 -5.58 13.65
C HIS A 80 -11.22 -4.89 14.84
N ILE A 81 -11.90 -4.94 15.99
CA ILE A 81 -11.39 -4.41 17.26
C ILE A 81 -10.99 -5.59 18.15
N ILE A 82 -9.69 -5.72 18.41
CA ILE A 82 -9.12 -6.75 19.28
C ILE A 82 -8.62 -6.09 20.57
N ASP A 83 -9.16 -6.50 21.72
CA ASP A 83 -8.56 -6.24 23.02
C ASP A 83 -7.26 -7.05 23.12
N ASN A 84 -6.15 -6.33 23.22
CA ASN A 84 -4.81 -6.86 23.35
C ASN A 84 -4.12 -6.44 24.66
N THR A 85 -4.89 -6.01 25.67
CA THR A 85 -4.37 -5.62 26.99
C THR A 85 -3.70 -6.79 27.70
N ASN A 86 -3.99 -8.03 27.28
CA ASN A 86 -3.26 -9.23 27.60
C ASN A 86 -2.87 -9.99 26.32
N PRO A 87 -1.63 -9.83 25.80
CA PRO A 87 -1.21 -10.45 24.53
C PRO A 87 -1.08 -11.98 24.58
N ALA A 88 -1.14 -12.60 25.77
CA ALA A 88 -1.29 -14.05 25.91
C ALA A 88 -2.75 -14.54 25.80
N LYS A 89 -3.72 -13.63 25.87
CA LYS A 89 -5.17 -13.92 25.77
C LYS A 89 -5.93 -12.76 25.07
N PRO A 90 -5.57 -12.39 23.84
CA PRO A 90 -6.29 -11.36 23.10
C PRO A 90 -7.74 -11.78 22.82
N GLN A 91 -8.64 -10.81 22.65
CA GLN A 91 -10.07 -11.05 22.43
C GLN A 91 -10.63 -10.13 21.35
N SER A 92 -11.33 -10.66 20.36
CA SER A 92 -12.16 -9.86 19.47
C SER A 92 -13.34 -9.29 20.26
N VAL A 93 -13.43 -7.96 20.40
CA VAL A 93 -14.42 -7.27 21.25
C VAL A 93 -15.44 -6.44 20.47
N GLY A 94 -15.15 -6.14 19.21
CA GLY A 94 -16.07 -5.38 18.37
C GLY A 94 -15.65 -5.34 16.91
N PHE A 95 -16.47 -4.65 16.11
CA PHE A 95 -16.27 -4.44 14.69
C PHE A 95 -16.84 -3.09 14.27
N ILE A 96 -16.14 -2.39 13.38
CA ILE A 96 -16.60 -1.17 12.71
C ILE A 96 -16.94 -1.57 11.27
N GLU A 97 -18.22 -1.58 10.91
CA GLU A 97 -18.67 -1.60 9.52
C GLU A 97 -18.16 -0.30 8.85
N LEU A 98 -17.20 -0.44 7.93
CA LEU A 98 -16.57 0.67 7.21
C LEU A 98 -16.11 0.21 5.84
N MET A 99 -17.04 0.20 4.89
CA MET A 99 -16.80 -0.27 3.53
C MET A 99 -15.64 0.51 2.86
N GLY A 100 -14.78 -0.24 2.17
CA GLY A 100 -13.63 0.31 1.46
C GLY A 100 -12.50 0.81 2.36
N ASN A 101 -12.44 0.37 3.62
CA ASN A 101 -11.29 0.62 4.47
C ASN A 101 -10.11 -0.29 4.09
N MET A 102 -8.94 0.34 3.96
CA MET A 102 -7.64 -0.30 3.79
C MET A 102 -6.71 0.18 4.90
N ASP A 103 -6.57 1.50 5.06
CA ASP A 103 -5.61 2.15 5.95
C ASP A 103 -6.26 2.70 7.23
N ILE A 104 -5.51 2.62 8.32
CA ILE A 104 -5.89 3.08 9.66
C ILE A 104 -4.70 3.84 10.22
N ALA A 105 -4.89 4.96 10.92
CA ALA A 105 -3.87 5.56 11.78
C ALA A 105 -4.53 6.14 13.04
N VAL A 106 -3.82 6.15 14.17
CA VAL A 106 -4.34 6.73 15.41
C VAL A 106 -3.47 7.89 15.87
N ARG A 107 -4.09 9.01 16.28
CA ARG A 107 -3.42 10.16 16.90
C ARG A 107 -4.35 10.79 17.92
N ASN A 108 -3.83 11.14 19.11
CA ASN A 108 -4.55 11.90 20.14
C ASN A 108 -5.96 11.36 20.43
N ASP A 109 -6.05 10.08 20.77
CA ASP A 109 -7.31 9.36 21.01
C ASP A 109 -8.32 9.41 19.85
N LYS A 110 -7.87 9.59 18.60
CA LYS A 110 -8.71 9.50 17.40
C LYS A 110 -8.16 8.51 16.38
N LEU A 111 -9.01 7.62 15.89
CA LEU A 111 -8.75 6.73 14.77
C LEU A 111 -9.16 7.42 13.48
N TYR A 112 -8.26 7.45 12.51
CA TYR A 112 -8.46 7.94 11.14
C TYR A 112 -8.38 6.75 10.19
N ALA A 113 -9.33 6.65 9.27
CA ALA A 113 -9.46 5.53 8.36
C ALA A 113 -9.90 6.02 6.97
N ASP A 114 -9.37 5.44 5.90
CA ASP A 114 -9.98 5.60 4.58
C ASP A 114 -11.29 4.80 4.48
N SER A 115 -12.18 5.24 3.60
CA SER A 115 -13.40 4.55 3.19
C SER A 115 -13.60 4.93 1.73
N TYR A 116 -12.99 4.15 0.83
CA TYR A 116 -12.77 4.51 -0.58
C TYR A 116 -12.38 5.99 -0.74
N ILE A 117 -13.26 6.82 -1.33
CA ILE A 117 -12.99 8.21 -1.68
C ILE A 117 -13.04 9.20 -0.51
N ASP A 118 -13.47 8.78 0.68
CA ASP A 118 -13.69 9.62 1.86
C ASP A 118 -12.70 9.27 2.99
N LEU A 119 -12.33 10.26 3.82
CA LEU A 119 -11.61 10.05 5.08
C LEU A 119 -12.61 10.04 6.23
N VAL A 120 -12.55 9.05 7.12
CA VAL A 120 -13.46 8.86 8.26
C VAL A 120 -12.68 8.88 9.56
N TRP A 121 -13.29 9.37 10.66
CA TRP A 121 -12.65 9.30 11.97
C TRP A 121 -13.59 9.01 13.14
N PHE A 122 -13.01 8.37 14.14
CA PHE A 122 -13.66 7.90 15.36
C PHE A 122 -12.88 8.40 16.59
N ASP A 123 -13.59 8.65 17.68
CA ASP A 123 -13.00 8.90 19.00
C ASP A 123 -12.72 7.57 19.73
N LEU A 124 -11.60 7.51 20.42
CA LEU A 124 -11.06 6.33 21.13
C LEU A 124 -10.96 6.54 22.64
N ALA A 125 -11.70 7.49 23.24
CA ALA A 125 -11.76 7.62 24.70
C ALA A 125 -12.18 6.31 25.41
N THR A 126 -12.88 5.42 24.69
CA THR A 126 -13.00 3.99 25.02
C THR A 126 -12.51 3.16 23.84
N PRO A 127 -11.24 2.70 23.80
CA PRO A 127 -10.66 2.03 22.63
C PRO A 127 -11.40 0.75 22.18
N SER A 128 -12.03 0.03 23.11
CA SER A 128 -12.84 -1.16 22.82
C SER A 128 -14.17 -0.84 22.14
N GLN A 129 -14.60 0.42 22.13
CA GLN A 129 -15.86 0.89 21.54
C GLN A 129 -15.70 2.31 20.96
N PRO A 130 -15.04 2.44 19.79
CA PRO A 130 -14.87 3.73 19.11
C PRO A 130 -16.21 4.43 18.84
N GLU A 131 -16.25 5.76 18.95
CA GLU A 131 -17.43 6.57 18.61
C GLU A 131 -17.23 7.24 17.25
N TYR A 132 -18.14 7.06 16.30
CA TYR A 132 -18.08 7.73 14.99
C TYR A 132 -18.28 9.24 15.15
N ILE A 133 -17.28 10.05 14.76
CA ILE A 133 -17.33 11.51 14.91
C ILE A 133 -17.60 12.20 13.57
N GLY A 134 -17.06 11.71 12.46
CA GLY A 134 -17.28 12.36 11.17
C GLY A 134 -16.56 11.74 9.97
N ARG A 135 -16.80 12.39 8.84
CA ARG A 135 -16.34 12.02 7.51
C ARG A 135 -16.00 13.29 6.72
N LEU A 136 -14.91 13.26 5.98
CA LEU A 136 -14.47 14.30 5.05
C LEU A 136 -14.55 13.72 3.64
N GLU A 137 -15.43 14.29 2.82
CA GLU A 137 -15.91 13.68 1.60
C GLU A 137 -15.03 13.96 0.38
N GLY A 138 -14.83 12.96 -0.49
CA GLY A 138 -14.21 13.11 -1.82
C GLY A 138 -12.74 13.54 -1.80
N VAL A 139 -12.02 13.26 -0.72
CA VAL A 139 -10.61 13.66 -0.56
C VAL A 139 -9.62 12.68 -1.20
N PHE A 140 -10.10 11.49 -1.56
CA PHE A 140 -9.34 10.44 -2.24
C PHE A 140 -10.01 10.07 -3.58
N PRO A 141 -10.11 11.00 -4.56
CA PRO A 141 -10.98 10.84 -5.74
C PRO A 141 -10.66 9.61 -6.61
N ASP A 142 -9.41 9.15 -6.58
CA ASP A 142 -8.92 8.02 -7.37
C ASP A 142 -8.90 6.69 -6.58
N ALA A 143 -9.40 6.66 -5.34
CA ALA A 143 -9.45 5.45 -4.53
C ALA A 143 -10.57 4.50 -4.99
N LEU A 144 -10.17 3.37 -5.58
CA LEU A 144 -11.05 2.34 -6.13
C LEU A 144 -10.88 1.00 -5.36
N PRO A 145 -11.86 0.08 -5.42
CA PRO A 145 -11.73 -1.27 -4.88
C PRO A 145 -10.65 -2.07 -5.61
N VAL A 146 -10.03 -3.03 -4.93
CA VAL A 146 -9.01 -3.90 -5.51
C VAL A 146 -9.61 -4.83 -6.56
N ILE A 147 -8.86 -5.12 -7.63
CA ILE A 147 -9.19 -6.15 -8.62
C ILE A 147 -8.30 -7.36 -8.36
N ASP A 148 -8.85 -8.43 -7.78
CA ASP A 148 -8.14 -9.71 -7.61
C ASP A 148 -8.30 -10.61 -8.87
N ASN A 149 -7.86 -10.09 -10.02
CA ASN A 149 -7.70 -10.87 -11.25
C ASN A 149 -6.83 -10.12 -12.30
N GLU A 150 -6.47 -10.83 -13.36
CA GLU A 150 -5.58 -10.35 -14.44
C GLU A 150 -6.24 -9.41 -15.47
N PHE A 151 -7.52 -9.09 -15.34
CA PHE A 151 -8.26 -8.31 -16.34
C PHE A 151 -8.36 -6.82 -15.98
N GLY A 152 -8.21 -5.95 -16.98
CA GLY A 152 -8.39 -4.52 -16.79
C GLY A 152 -9.84 -4.11 -16.51
N TYR A 153 -10.03 -2.81 -16.33
CA TYR A 153 -11.33 -2.16 -16.22
C TYR A 153 -11.39 -0.91 -17.09
N ASP A 154 -12.59 -0.45 -17.39
CA ASP A 154 -12.79 0.78 -18.16
C ASP A 154 -12.80 2.00 -17.22
N TYR A 155 -11.65 2.67 -17.12
CA TYR A 155 -11.47 3.86 -16.27
C TYR A 155 -12.48 4.97 -16.59
N SER A 156 -12.95 5.07 -17.84
CA SER A 156 -13.92 6.09 -18.24
C SER A 156 -15.25 5.94 -17.50
N LEU A 157 -15.65 4.70 -17.17
CA LEU A 157 -16.87 4.40 -16.42
C LEU A 157 -16.77 4.74 -14.93
N CYS A 158 -15.54 4.78 -14.40
CA CYS A 158 -15.28 5.09 -12.99
C CYS A 158 -15.16 6.60 -12.74
N ASN A 159 -14.90 7.40 -13.78
CA ASN A 159 -14.69 8.85 -13.67
C ASN A 159 -16.02 9.64 -13.78
N PRO A 160 -16.46 10.36 -12.72
CA PRO A 160 -17.66 11.19 -12.76
C PRO A 160 -17.60 12.31 -13.81
N SER A 161 -16.40 12.81 -14.14
CA SER A 161 -16.18 13.84 -15.16
C SER A 161 -16.46 13.34 -16.57
N THR A 162 -16.42 12.03 -16.79
CA THR A 162 -16.63 11.39 -18.10
C THR A 162 -18.06 10.86 -18.26
N THR A 163 -18.65 10.28 -17.20
CA THR A 163 -20.00 9.68 -17.25
C THR A 163 -21.11 10.59 -16.72
N GLY A 164 -20.79 11.57 -15.87
CA GLY A 164 -21.76 12.23 -15.00
C GLY A 164 -22.29 11.34 -13.87
N ASN A 165 -21.80 10.11 -13.72
CA ASN A 165 -22.19 9.22 -12.63
C ASN A 165 -21.46 9.65 -11.34
N THR A 166 -22.22 9.93 -10.28
CA THR A 166 -21.69 10.32 -8.97
C THR A 166 -21.80 9.21 -7.93
N GLN A 167 -22.25 8.02 -8.33
CA GLN A 167 -22.26 6.82 -7.48
C GLN A 167 -20.85 6.33 -7.17
N ILE A 168 -20.72 5.60 -6.07
CA ILE A 168 -19.43 5.09 -5.58
C ILE A 168 -19.19 3.70 -6.17
N VAL A 169 -17.99 3.49 -6.74
CA VAL A 169 -17.52 2.16 -7.15
C VAL A 169 -17.14 1.38 -5.89
N VAL A 170 -17.79 0.23 -5.68
CA VAL A 170 -17.62 -0.59 -4.45
C VAL A 170 -17.30 -2.06 -4.73
N GLY A 171 -17.03 -2.40 -5.98
CA GLY A 171 -16.54 -3.70 -6.37
C GLY A 171 -16.53 -3.85 -7.89
N TRP A 172 -16.22 -5.06 -8.33
CA TRP A 172 -16.03 -5.37 -9.74
C TRP A 172 -16.82 -6.60 -10.14
N LYS A 173 -17.35 -6.58 -11.36
CA LYS A 173 -17.99 -7.74 -11.98
C LYS A 173 -17.25 -8.09 -13.25
N LEU A 174 -16.57 -9.23 -13.23
CA LEU A 174 -15.92 -9.78 -14.40
C LEU A 174 -16.98 -10.19 -15.44
N THR A 175 -16.98 -9.53 -16.59
CA THR A 175 -17.96 -9.70 -17.67
C THR A 175 -17.24 -9.88 -19.01
N GLN A 176 -17.81 -10.69 -19.91
CA GLN A 176 -17.36 -10.77 -21.31
C GLN A 176 -17.95 -9.62 -22.11
N ARG A 177 -17.10 -8.74 -22.67
CA ARG A 177 -17.49 -7.72 -23.66
C ARG A 177 -17.20 -8.18 -25.07
N SER A 178 -17.91 -7.58 -26.03
CA SER A 178 -17.75 -7.80 -27.46
C SER A 178 -17.88 -6.45 -28.17
N GLU A 179 -16.80 -5.95 -28.76
CA GLU A 179 -16.79 -4.63 -29.41
C GLU A 179 -16.11 -4.67 -30.78
N GLU A 180 -16.42 -3.68 -31.62
CA GLU A 180 -15.82 -3.53 -32.95
C GLU A 180 -14.57 -2.65 -32.83
N VAL A 181 -13.40 -3.28 -32.82
CA VAL A 181 -12.10 -2.60 -32.75
C VAL A 181 -11.64 -2.28 -34.16
N GLU A 182 -11.37 -1.00 -34.43
CA GLU A 182 -10.68 -0.56 -35.64
C GLU A 182 -9.19 -0.48 -35.40
N TYR A 183 -8.40 -1.32 -36.09
CA TYR A 183 -6.94 -1.29 -35.98
C TYR A 183 -6.25 -1.49 -37.33
N TYR A 184 -5.01 -0.98 -37.42
CA TYR A 184 -4.15 -1.18 -38.58
C TYR A 184 -3.42 -2.52 -38.47
N ARG A 185 -3.58 -3.41 -39.46
CA ARG A 185 -2.80 -4.66 -39.51
C ARG A 185 -1.33 -4.39 -39.84
N TYR A 186 -0.51 -4.22 -38.80
CA TYR A 186 0.95 -4.35 -38.91
C TYR A 186 1.37 -5.79 -38.64
N ASN A 187 2.22 -6.33 -39.51
CA ASN A 187 2.84 -7.65 -39.33
C ASN A 187 3.90 -7.59 -38.21
N ASN A 188 3.48 -7.76 -36.95
CA ASN A 188 4.15 -8.56 -35.93
C ASN A 188 3.39 -8.55 -34.59
N ASN A 189 3.30 -9.70 -33.94
CA ASN A 189 2.59 -9.87 -32.67
C ASN A 189 3.21 -9.04 -31.53
N ARG A 190 2.43 -8.12 -30.97
CA ARG A 190 2.02 -8.09 -29.54
C ARG A 190 1.13 -6.87 -29.28
N PRO A 191 -0.09 -7.02 -28.72
CA PRO A 191 -0.79 -5.87 -28.17
C PRO A 191 -0.03 -5.38 -26.92
N MET A 192 0.17 -4.07 -26.81
CA MET A 192 0.57 -3.45 -25.55
C MET A 192 -0.68 -3.25 -24.71
N ALA A 193 -0.77 -3.94 -23.58
CA ALA A 193 -1.71 -3.59 -22.54
C ALA A 193 -1.09 -2.42 -21.74
N ASP A 194 -1.86 -1.34 -21.61
CA ASP A 194 -1.63 -0.34 -20.58
C ASP A 194 -2.28 -0.88 -19.29
N SER A 195 -1.52 -0.93 -18.18
CA SER A 195 -1.96 -1.58 -16.95
C SER A 195 -1.49 -0.83 -15.71
N SER A 196 -2.35 0.05 -15.21
CA SER A 196 -2.32 0.59 -13.85
C SER A 196 -2.69 -0.50 -12.84
N VAL A 197 -1.82 -0.80 -11.86
CA VAL A 197 -2.06 -1.79 -10.79
C VAL A 197 -1.45 -1.26 -9.46
N ASN A 198 -1.97 -1.75 -8.31
CA ASN A 198 -2.00 -1.07 -7.00
C ASN A 198 -1.26 -1.82 -5.84
N TYR A 199 -0.36 -1.11 -5.13
CA TYR A 199 -0.24 -0.91 -3.67
C TYR A 199 -0.03 -1.99 -2.57
N SER A 200 1.12 -1.93 -1.84
CA SER A 200 1.30 -2.01 -0.34
C SER A 200 2.79 -2.02 0.19
N SER A 201 3.20 -1.71 1.45
CA SER A 201 3.01 -0.52 2.36
C SER A 201 4.07 -0.47 3.56
N ALA A 202 4.08 0.44 4.59
CA ALA A 202 5.21 0.67 5.61
C ALA A 202 4.81 1.22 7.04
N SER A 203 5.71 1.41 8.04
CA SER A 203 5.66 2.41 9.19
C SER A 203 6.53 2.03 10.43
N GLY A 204 6.89 2.87 11.43
CA GLY A 204 6.88 4.35 11.62
C GLY A 204 6.95 4.78 13.12
N GLY A 205 7.71 5.82 13.55
CA GLY A 205 7.70 6.31 14.97
C GLY A 205 8.48 7.62 15.31
N GLY A 206 8.07 8.46 16.28
CA GLY A 206 6.88 8.41 17.15
C GLY A 206 6.61 9.65 18.04
N MET A 207 5.34 9.80 18.47
CA MET A 207 4.83 10.52 19.66
C MET A 207 3.55 9.75 20.11
N THR A 208 2.56 10.30 20.82
CA THR A 208 1.33 9.58 21.30
C THR A 208 0.32 9.22 20.19
N ASN A 209 0.83 8.56 19.15
CA ASN A 209 0.10 7.97 18.04
C ASN A 209 -0.12 6.48 18.30
N GLY A 210 -0.99 5.85 17.52
CA GLY A 210 -0.92 4.40 17.33
C GLY A 210 0.35 4.01 16.59
N VAL A 211 0.78 2.77 16.78
CA VAL A 211 1.86 2.16 16.01
C VAL A 211 1.21 1.37 14.88
N ASN A 212 1.41 1.86 13.67
CA ASN A 212 0.99 1.18 12.47
C ASN A 212 1.84 -0.08 12.24
N GLY A 213 1.23 -1.08 11.63
CA GLY A 213 1.96 -2.18 11.02
C GLY A 213 2.70 -1.69 9.79
N SER A 214 3.80 -2.36 9.50
CA SER A 214 4.69 -2.18 8.34
C SER A 214 4.01 -2.24 6.97
N MET A 215 2.69 -2.26 6.90
CA MET A 215 1.88 -2.12 5.72
C MET A 215 0.97 -0.87 5.78
N SER A 216 1.41 0.31 6.22
CA SER A 216 0.68 1.60 6.11
C SER A 216 0.98 2.46 4.87
N ARG A 217 -0.06 3.14 4.36
CA ARG A 217 -0.04 4.33 3.47
C ARG A 217 -0.48 5.61 4.21
N PHE A 218 -0.80 5.51 5.51
CA PHE A 218 -1.04 6.64 6.39
C PHE A 218 0.19 6.87 7.29
N GLY A 219 0.82 8.03 7.12
CA GLY A 219 1.96 8.47 7.92
C GLY A 219 1.59 9.69 8.78
N LEU A 220 2.02 9.71 10.04
CA LEU A 220 1.78 10.82 10.96
C LEU A 220 3.09 11.55 11.26
N TYR A 221 3.12 12.87 11.08
CA TYR A 221 4.23 13.73 11.50
C TYR A 221 3.68 15.07 12.01
N GLN A 222 4.05 15.42 13.24
CA GLN A 222 3.40 16.50 14.01
C GLN A 222 1.86 16.36 13.94
N ASP A 223 1.11 17.45 13.84
CA ASP A 223 -0.36 17.45 13.74
C ASP A 223 -0.88 17.13 12.32
N TYR A 224 -0.08 16.48 11.47
CA TYR A 224 -0.45 16.18 10.09
C TYR A 224 -0.51 14.68 9.80
N LEU A 225 -1.58 14.30 9.09
CA LEU A 225 -1.72 13.00 8.43
C LEU A 225 -1.37 13.13 6.96
N TYR A 226 -0.43 12.30 6.51
CA TYR A 226 -0.02 12.13 5.14
C TYR A 226 -0.61 10.82 4.63
N ALA A 227 -1.49 10.90 3.63
CA ALA A 227 -2.06 9.74 2.95
C ALA A 227 -1.47 9.68 1.53
N VAL A 228 -0.82 8.57 1.18
CA VAL A 228 -0.24 8.35 -0.16
C VAL A 228 -1.16 7.44 -0.98
N ILE A 229 -1.66 7.96 -2.10
CA ILE A 229 -2.62 7.28 -2.99
C ILE A 229 -2.27 7.57 -4.46
N GLU A 230 -2.35 6.54 -5.30
CA GLU A 230 -1.67 6.37 -6.59
C GLU A 230 -0.31 7.10 -6.69
N ASN A 231 -0.34 8.29 -7.27
CA ASN A 231 0.83 9.11 -7.59
C ASN A 231 0.78 10.47 -6.88
N TYR A 232 0.01 10.57 -5.78
CA TYR A 232 -0.14 11.77 -4.97
C TYR A 232 -0.06 11.52 -3.46
N MET A 233 0.28 12.57 -2.74
CA MET A 233 0.24 12.68 -1.30
C MET A 233 -0.83 13.72 -0.91
N ALA A 234 -1.88 13.27 -0.23
CA ALA A 234 -2.84 14.13 0.43
C ALA A 234 -2.36 14.44 1.87
N ILE A 235 -2.50 15.69 2.30
CA ILE A 235 -2.08 16.16 3.62
C ILE A 235 -3.31 16.69 4.36
N PHE A 236 -3.53 16.22 5.58
CA PHE A 236 -4.62 16.65 6.44
C PHE A 236 -4.08 17.25 7.74
N ASP A 237 -4.59 18.44 8.08
CA ASP A 237 -4.38 19.09 9.37
C ASP A 237 -5.32 18.46 10.40
N LEU A 238 -4.74 17.93 11.49
CA LEU A 238 -5.40 17.28 12.62
C LEU A 238 -5.37 18.12 13.91
N SER A 239 -4.90 19.37 13.85
CA SER A 239 -4.73 20.24 15.03
C SER A 239 -6.04 20.77 15.62
N GLY A 240 -7.16 20.67 14.87
CA GLY A 240 -8.49 21.09 15.30
C GLY A 240 -9.45 19.92 15.57
N ASP A 241 -10.69 20.25 15.95
CA ASP A 241 -11.72 19.24 16.30
C ASP A 241 -12.04 18.26 15.16
N GLN A 242 -11.89 18.71 13.91
CA GLN A 242 -12.17 17.99 12.67
C GLN A 242 -10.98 18.09 11.71
N PRO A 243 -10.58 16.98 11.05
CA PRO A 243 -9.57 17.00 9.98
C PRO A 243 -9.94 17.92 8.82
N LYS A 244 -8.93 18.55 8.23
CA LYS A 244 -9.09 19.38 7.02
C LYS A 244 -8.00 19.05 6.02
N LYS A 245 -8.35 18.91 4.73
CA LYS A 245 -7.35 18.86 3.65
C LYS A 245 -6.56 20.18 3.70
N ALA A 246 -5.26 20.09 4.00
CA ALA A 246 -4.45 21.25 4.37
C ALA A 246 -3.88 21.99 3.15
N VAL A 247 -3.57 21.24 2.08
CA VAL A 247 -3.11 21.72 0.78
C VAL A 247 -3.69 20.84 -0.33
N GLU A 248 -3.55 21.26 -1.60
CA GLU A 248 -3.86 20.36 -2.71
C GLU A 248 -2.92 19.15 -2.75
N SER A 249 -3.42 18.06 -3.35
CA SER A 249 -2.70 16.79 -3.41
C SER A 249 -1.39 16.96 -4.17
N ILE A 250 -0.28 16.61 -3.53
CA ILE A 250 1.07 16.83 -4.06
C ILE A 250 1.48 15.62 -4.91
N PRO A 251 1.86 15.78 -6.18
CA PRO A 251 2.40 14.68 -6.97
C PRO A 251 3.67 14.12 -6.34
N VAL A 252 3.74 12.80 -6.20
CA VAL A 252 4.91 12.05 -5.71
C VAL A 252 5.46 11.15 -6.83
N ASP A 253 6.51 10.40 -6.51
CA ASP A 253 7.08 9.41 -7.43
C ASP A 253 6.09 8.27 -7.71
N TRP A 254 6.31 7.53 -8.80
CA TRP A 254 5.28 6.64 -9.37
C TRP A 254 4.90 5.49 -8.43
N SER A 255 3.60 5.36 -8.13
CA SER A 255 2.99 4.39 -7.22
C SER A 255 3.65 4.36 -5.84
N VAL A 256 3.28 5.28 -4.94
CA VAL A 256 3.79 5.21 -3.55
C VAL A 256 3.01 4.17 -2.74
N GLU A 257 3.57 2.98 -2.66
CA GLU A 257 3.04 1.83 -1.93
C GLU A 257 3.02 2.08 -0.42
N THR A 258 4.06 2.75 0.10
CA THR A 258 4.44 2.74 1.52
C THR A 258 4.80 4.12 2.07
N ILE A 259 4.55 4.38 3.36
CA ILE A 259 5.05 5.57 4.06
C ILE A 259 5.58 5.27 5.48
N PHE A 260 6.88 5.50 5.71
CA PHE A 260 7.51 5.44 7.03
C PHE A 260 7.95 6.84 7.49
N PRO A 261 7.32 7.43 8.53
CA PRO A 261 7.82 8.64 9.17
C PRO A 261 9.04 8.34 10.06
N TYR A 262 10.14 9.06 9.83
CA TYR A 262 11.36 8.98 10.64
C TYR A 262 12.04 10.35 10.71
N LYS A 263 12.23 10.89 11.93
CA LYS A 263 12.68 12.27 12.16
C LYS A 263 11.81 13.25 11.33
N ASP A 264 12.42 14.23 10.67
CA ASP A 264 11.73 15.22 9.83
C ASP A 264 11.57 14.74 8.37
N CYS A 265 11.44 13.43 8.15
CA CYS A 265 11.36 12.82 6.82
C CYS A 265 10.29 11.72 6.72
N LEU A 266 9.74 11.58 5.52
CA LEU A 266 8.89 10.49 5.08
C LEU A 266 9.68 9.64 4.09
N PHE A 267 9.78 8.34 4.36
CA PHE A 267 10.41 7.35 3.49
C PHE A 267 9.31 6.60 2.76
N LEU A 268 9.27 6.77 1.45
CA LEU A 268 8.21 6.30 0.57
C LEU A 268 8.72 5.12 -0.25
N GLY A 269 8.23 3.92 0.01
CA GLY A 269 8.49 2.76 -0.86
C GLY A 269 7.59 2.82 -2.10
N THR A 270 8.19 2.54 -3.25
CA THR A 270 7.55 2.55 -4.58
C THR A 270 8.02 1.34 -5.38
N PRO A 271 7.28 0.88 -6.41
CA PRO A 271 7.70 -0.19 -7.31
C PRO A 271 9.06 0.00 -7.94
N THR A 272 9.73 1.16 -7.83
CA THR A 272 11.04 1.43 -8.45
C THR A 272 12.16 1.68 -7.45
N GLY A 273 11.86 1.79 -6.16
CA GLY A 273 12.81 2.32 -5.20
C GLY A 273 12.19 2.84 -3.90
N MET A 274 13.04 3.43 -3.07
CA MET A 274 12.65 4.24 -1.92
C MET A 274 12.89 5.71 -2.22
N SER A 275 11.86 6.56 -2.14
CA SER A 275 11.99 8.02 -2.22
C SER A 275 11.90 8.66 -0.85
N ILE A 276 12.73 9.67 -0.58
CA ILE A 276 12.80 10.34 0.73
C ILE A 276 12.31 11.78 0.57
N TYR A 277 11.31 12.17 1.35
CA TYR A 277 10.73 13.51 1.38
C TYR A 277 10.96 14.16 2.74
N SER A 278 11.53 15.36 2.77
CA SER A 278 11.63 16.18 3.98
C SER A 278 10.28 16.81 4.30
N VAL A 279 9.82 16.68 5.55
CA VAL A 279 8.61 17.32 6.10
C VAL A 279 8.93 18.39 7.15
N ALA A 280 10.16 18.93 7.13
CA ALA A 280 10.55 20.07 7.96
C ALA A 280 9.62 21.30 7.81
N ASP A 281 9.05 21.50 6.60
CA ASP A 281 7.80 22.24 6.40
C ASP A 281 6.68 21.21 6.18
N PRO A 282 5.75 21.02 7.14
CA PRO A 282 4.74 19.97 7.03
C PRO A 282 3.79 20.12 5.83
N LEU A 283 3.54 21.36 5.40
CA LEU A 283 2.61 21.68 4.31
C LEU A 283 3.28 21.70 2.95
N LYS A 284 4.61 21.62 2.91
CA LYS A 284 5.42 21.62 1.69
C LYS A 284 6.53 20.55 1.75
N PRO A 285 6.17 19.25 1.69
CA PRO A 285 7.14 18.17 1.53
C PRO A 285 8.10 18.41 0.36
N GLU A 286 9.41 18.29 0.60
CA GLU A 286 10.44 18.44 -0.43
C GLU A 286 11.18 17.12 -0.67
N ARG A 287 11.15 16.60 -1.90
CA ARG A 287 11.89 15.38 -2.26
C ARG A 287 13.40 15.61 -2.10
N MET A 288 14.02 14.83 -1.22
CA MET A 288 15.44 14.93 -0.87
C MET A 288 16.30 14.05 -1.77
N SER A 289 15.88 12.81 -2.02
CA SER A 289 16.54 11.85 -2.89
C SER A 289 15.61 10.67 -3.23
N THR A 290 16.08 9.79 -4.14
CA THR A 290 15.46 8.49 -4.45
C THR A 290 16.57 7.45 -4.56
N VAL A 291 16.40 6.31 -3.90
CA VAL A 291 17.23 5.10 -4.07
C VAL A 291 16.49 4.16 -5.00
N SER A 292 16.92 4.08 -6.26
CA SER A 292 16.37 3.11 -7.21
C SER A 292 16.92 1.70 -6.94
N HIS A 293 16.07 0.68 -7.03
CA HIS A 293 16.46 -0.73 -7.02
C HIS A 293 15.79 -1.50 -8.17
N VAL A 294 15.99 -2.82 -8.22
CA VAL A 294 15.17 -3.71 -9.07
C VAL A 294 13.71 -3.57 -8.59
N PHE A 295 12.73 -3.56 -9.51
CA PHE A 295 11.34 -3.23 -9.20
C PHE A 295 10.84 -3.92 -7.91
N GLY A 296 10.23 -3.18 -6.97
CA GLY A 296 9.97 -3.60 -5.58
C GLY A 296 8.72 -2.96 -4.94
N CYS A 297 7.68 -3.72 -4.57
CA CYS A 297 6.47 -3.24 -3.89
C CYS A 297 6.55 -3.55 -2.40
N ASP A 298 7.40 -2.80 -1.70
CA ASP A 298 8.06 -3.35 -0.52
C ASP A 298 8.15 -2.37 0.66
N PRO A 299 7.89 -2.84 1.89
CA PRO A 299 8.02 -2.04 3.10
C PRO A 299 9.41 -1.47 3.29
N VAL A 300 9.42 -0.25 3.82
CA VAL A 300 10.60 0.42 4.34
C VAL A 300 10.42 0.55 5.85
N VAL A 301 11.44 0.18 6.63
CA VAL A 301 11.56 0.62 8.04
C VAL A 301 12.89 1.29 8.31
N VAL A 302 12.90 2.30 9.20
CA VAL A 302 14.09 3.10 9.51
C VAL A 302 14.32 3.20 11.01
N GLU A 303 15.51 2.82 11.47
CA GLU A 303 15.97 3.04 12.84
C GLU A 303 17.47 3.33 12.83
N ASN A 304 17.94 4.23 13.71
CA ASN A 304 19.36 4.53 13.88
C ASN A 304 20.09 4.90 12.57
N ASP A 305 19.39 5.61 11.68
CA ASP A 305 19.85 6.04 10.35
C ASP A 305 20.19 4.90 9.37
N LEU A 306 19.63 3.72 9.62
CA LEU A 306 19.60 2.58 8.70
C LEU A 306 18.17 2.35 8.22
N ALA A 307 17.97 2.38 6.90
CA ALA A 307 16.73 1.93 6.26
C ALA A 307 16.85 0.48 5.81
N TYR A 308 15.81 -0.30 6.08
CA TYR A 308 15.64 -1.70 5.71
C TYR A 308 14.49 -1.77 4.71
N VAL A 309 14.72 -2.38 3.55
CA VAL A 309 13.74 -2.45 2.46
C VAL A 309 13.70 -3.89 1.96
N THR A 310 12.54 -4.53 1.90
CA THR A 310 12.42 -5.83 1.24
C THR A 310 12.38 -5.67 -0.28
N ILE A 311 12.48 -6.78 -1.01
CA ILE A 311 12.15 -6.88 -2.43
C ILE A 311 11.42 -8.22 -2.60
N HIS A 312 10.14 -8.24 -3.00
CA HIS A 312 9.32 -9.46 -3.10
C HIS A 312 8.90 -9.87 -4.52
N SER A 313 9.48 -10.94 -5.07
CA SER A 313 9.05 -11.50 -6.36
C SER A 313 7.68 -12.17 -6.31
N GLY A 314 7.01 -12.27 -7.47
CA GLY A 314 5.80 -13.08 -7.63
C GLY A 314 4.50 -12.35 -7.30
N ASN A 315 4.58 -11.06 -6.98
CA ASN A 315 3.47 -10.12 -7.04
C ASN A 315 3.30 -9.55 -8.47
N TRP A 316 2.23 -8.78 -8.68
CA TRP A 316 1.94 -8.10 -9.95
C TRP A 316 3.03 -7.08 -10.36
N CYS A 317 3.90 -6.68 -9.42
CA CYS A 317 4.98 -5.71 -9.63
C CYS A 317 6.14 -6.23 -10.50
N GLY A 318 6.06 -7.49 -10.98
CA GLY A 318 6.92 -8.02 -12.05
C GLY A 318 8.36 -8.34 -11.64
N GLN A 319 8.64 -8.38 -10.34
CA GLN A 319 9.97 -8.66 -9.80
C GLN A 319 10.34 -10.15 -9.90
N ASN A 320 11.64 -10.42 -10.09
CA ASN A 320 12.18 -11.79 -10.18
C ASN A 320 13.08 -12.17 -8.98
N ASN A 321 13.36 -11.23 -8.07
CA ASN A 321 14.27 -11.42 -6.95
C ASN A 321 13.50 -11.35 -5.62
N ASN A 322 14.02 -12.04 -4.60
CA ASN A 322 13.57 -11.88 -3.22
C ASN A 322 14.77 -11.38 -2.40
N GLU A 323 14.70 -10.18 -1.84
CA GLU A 323 15.86 -9.53 -1.19
C GLU A 323 15.49 -8.77 0.09
N LEU A 324 16.51 -8.46 0.89
CA LEU A 324 16.49 -7.45 1.95
C LEU A 324 17.67 -6.52 1.70
N MET A 325 17.40 -5.25 1.44
CA MET A 325 18.38 -4.19 1.26
C MET A 325 18.56 -3.41 2.57
N ILE A 326 19.80 -3.07 2.91
CA ILE A 326 20.12 -2.16 4.01
C ILE A 326 20.87 -0.94 3.47
N ILE A 327 20.37 0.25 3.81
CA ILE A 327 20.79 1.54 3.27
C ILE A 327 21.12 2.47 4.43
N ASP A 328 22.28 3.11 4.38
CA ASP A 328 22.65 4.24 5.25
C ASP A 328 21.89 5.48 4.78
N VAL A 329 21.05 6.04 5.66
CA VAL A 329 20.22 7.23 5.40
C VAL A 329 20.58 8.40 6.33
N SER A 330 21.78 8.37 6.91
CA SER A 330 22.31 9.48 7.74
C SER A 330 22.43 10.80 6.98
N ASP A 331 22.68 10.75 5.67
CA ASP A 331 22.42 11.84 4.73
C ASP A 331 21.25 11.47 3.80
N VAL A 332 20.06 11.97 4.11
CA VAL A 332 18.83 11.77 3.32
C VAL A 332 18.89 12.38 1.91
N ARG A 333 19.91 13.19 1.57
CA ARG A 333 20.17 13.70 0.21
C ARG A 333 21.13 12.80 -0.57
N SER A 334 21.91 11.96 0.11
CA SER A 334 22.86 11.03 -0.49
C SER A 334 22.84 9.66 0.22
N PRO A 335 21.68 8.98 0.25
CA PRO A 335 21.55 7.67 0.87
C PRO A 335 22.48 6.65 0.18
N ARG A 336 23.11 5.79 0.99
CA ARG A 336 24.19 4.91 0.57
C ARG A 336 23.85 3.46 0.87
N HIS A 337 23.67 2.66 -0.19
CA HIS A 337 23.57 1.20 -0.09
C HIS A 337 24.74 0.62 0.72
N ILE A 338 24.43 -0.31 1.63
CA ILE A 338 25.43 -1.02 2.44
C ILE A 338 25.55 -2.48 1.99
N VAL A 339 24.42 -3.18 1.91
CA VAL A 339 24.35 -4.61 1.61
C VAL A 339 22.96 -5.01 1.10
N THR A 340 22.91 -6.08 0.32
CA THR A 340 21.70 -6.79 -0.08
C THR A 340 21.84 -8.25 0.32
N TYR A 341 20.79 -8.83 0.90
CA TYR A 341 20.69 -10.24 1.23
C TYR A 341 19.59 -10.91 0.42
N ASN A 342 19.83 -12.14 -0.05
CA ASN A 342 18.78 -12.95 -0.68
C ASN A 342 17.80 -13.46 0.38
N MET A 343 16.51 -13.33 0.10
CA MET A 343 15.38 -13.81 0.90
C MET A 343 14.60 -14.90 0.14
N LYS A 344 13.52 -15.42 0.72
CA LYS A 344 12.65 -16.43 0.08
C LYS A 344 11.34 -15.85 -0.45
N LYS A 345 10.63 -15.11 0.40
CA LYS A 345 9.34 -14.43 0.20
C LYS A 345 9.21 -13.30 1.24
N PRO A 346 10.06 -12.27 1.19
CA PRO A 346 10.03 -11.21 2.19
C PRO A 346 8.76 -10.37 2.02
N LYS A 347 8.15 -9.94 3.12
CA LYS A 347 6.98 -9.03 3.16
C LYS A 347 7.18 -8.05 4.32
N GLY A 348 6.26 -7.97 5.27
CA GLY A 348 6.32 -7.05 6.41
C GLY A 348 7.66 -7.01 7.17
N LEU A 349 8.00 -5.79 7.62
CA LEU A 349 9.24 -5.45 8.32
C LEU A 349 8.94 -4.67 9.60
N GLY A 350 9.45 -5.11 10.74
CA GLY A 350 9.37 -4.39 12.01
C GLY A 350 10.76 -4.11 12.53
N ILE A 351 10.97 -2.97 13.18
CA ILE A 351 12.22 -2.73 13.93
C ILE A 351 11.90 -2.08 15.27
N ASP A 352 12.49 -2.63 16.34
CA ASP A 352 12.40 -2.07 17.69
C ASP A 352 13.71 -2.31 18.46
N ASN A 353 14.32 -1.22 18.93
CA ASN A 353 15.52 -1.18 19.75
C ASN A 353 16.67 -2.04 19.17
N GLY A 354 16.94 -1.88 17.87
CA GLY A 354 17.95 -2.64 17.13
C GLY A 354 17.61 -4.13 16.98
N THR A 355 16.33 -4.49 16.97
CA THR A 355 15.84 -5.85 16.72
C THR A 355 14.95 -5.81 15.49
N LEU A 356 15.37 -6.48 14.42
CA LEU A 356 14.67 -6.51 13.14
C LEU A 356 13.78 -7.76 13.07
N PHE A 357 12.52 -7.57 12.73
CA PHE A 357 11.51 -8.59 12.52
C PHE A 357 11.15 -8.59 11.04
N LEU A 358 11.18 -9.75 10.40
CA LEU A 358 10.95 -9.90 8.97
C LEU A 358 9.99 -11.06 8.72
N CYS A 359 8.89 -10.78 8.04
CA CYS A 359 8.06 -11.80 7.39
C CYS A 359 8.82 -12.34 6.18
N ASP A 360 9.48 -13.50 6.30
CA ASP A 360 10.17 -14.20 5.20
C ASP A 360 10.17 -15.71 5.51
N ASP A 361 9.39 -16.50 4.75
CA ASP A 361 9.19 -17.94 4.99
C ASP A 361 8.71 -18.20 6.43
N GLY A 362 7.70 -17.44 6.87
CA GLY A 362 7.30 -17.29 8.27
C GLY A 362 7.89 -16.03 8.88
N LEU A 363 8.34 -16.12 10.13
CA LEU A 363 8.90 -15.00 10.91
C LEU A 363 10.38 -15.23 11.20
N GLN A 364 11.24 -14.34 10.72
CA GLN A 364 12.66 -14.28 11.08
C GLN A 364 12.94 -13.05 11.93
N ILE A 365 13.75 -13.22 12.98
CA ILE A 365 14.10 -12.14 13.92
C ILE A 365 15.62 -12.07 14.03
N PHE A 366 16.19 -10.88 13.92
CA PHE A 366 17.62 -10.61 13.91
C PHE A 366 17.99 -9.54 14.94
N LYS A 367 19.16 -9.67 15.58
CA LYS A 367 19.76 -8.53 16.27
C LYS A 367 20.54 -7.69 15.24
N VAL A 368 20.20 -6.42 15.14
CA VAL A 368 20.97 -5.47 14.33
C VAL A 368 22.32 -5.23 15.02
N GLY A 369 23.39 -5.41 14.26
CA GLY A 369 24.77 -5.15 14.65
C GLY A 369 25.50 -4.50 13.48
N ASP A 370 26.63 -5.08 13.04
CA ASP A 370 27.18 -4.78 11.71
C ASP A 370 26.14 -5.17 10.63
N PRO A 371 25.66 -4.22 9.80
CA PRO A 371 24.71 -4.51 8.74
C PRO A 371 25.19 -5.59 7.76
N GLN A 372 26.50 -5.70 7.51
CA GLN A 372 27.07 -6.72 6.62
C GLN A 372 27.06 -8.14 7.23
N GLN A 373 26.74 -8.27 8.52
CA GLN A 373 26.68 -9.55 9.23
C GLN A 373 25.28 -9.89 9.76
N LEU A 374 24.22 -9.19 9.32
CA LEU A 374 22.84 -9.39 9.81
C LEU A 374 22.41 -10.87 9.80
N MET A 375 22.69 -11.59 8.70
CA MET A 375 22.33 -13.01 8.58
C MET A 375 23.01 -13.94 9.60
N ALA A 376 24.18 -13.56 10.11
CA ALA A 376 24.86 -14.28 11.19
C ALA A 376 24.24 -13.98 12.57
N ASN A 377 23.51 -12.87 12.70
CA ASN A 377 22.88 -12.39 13.92
C ASN A 377 21.38 -12.75 14.01
N ARG A 378 20.92 -13.76 13.25
CA ARG A 378 19.54 -14.27 13.34
C ARG A 378 19.32 -14.96 14.69
N LEU A 379 18.38 -14.42 15.47
CA LEU A 379 17.99 -14.92 16.78
C LEU A 379 17.08 -16.15 16.66
N VAL A 380 16.07 -16.08 15.78
CA VAL A 380 15.10 -17.17 15.57
C VAL A 380 14.48 -17.12 14.17
N HIS A 381 13.99 -18.27 13.72
CA HIS A 381 13.14 -18.43 12.53
C HIS A 381 11.96 -19.34 12.91
N TYR A 382 10.74 -18.80 12.91
CA TYR A 382 9.50 -19.55 13.03
C TYR A 382 8.90 -19.74 11.64
N ALA A 383 9.11 -20.91 11.04
CA ALA A 383 8.52 -21.28 9.76
C ALA A 383 7.14 -21.94 9.92
N GLY A 384 6.39 -22.05 8.82
CA GLY A 384 5.12 -22.80 8.78
C GLY A 384 3.84 -21.94 8.77
N MET A 385 3.97 -20.63 8.55
CA MET A 385 2.90 -19.70 8.19
C MET A 385 3.43 -18.69 7.17
N GLU A 386 2.56 -18.00 6.43
CA GLU A 386 2.97 -16.93 5.51
C GLU A 386 2.71 -15.57 6.16
N GLY A 387 3.73 -15.03 6.85
CA GLY A 387 3.66 -13.70 7.45
C GLY A 387 3.40 -12.60 6.41
N TYR A 388 2.56 -11.63 6.76
CA TYR A 388 2.18 -10.49 5.91
C TYR A 388 2.70 -9.18 6.50
N ASP A 389 2.37 -8.89 7.77
CA ASP A 389 2.66 -7.61 8.42
C ASP A 389 3.05 -7.79 9.90
N VAL A 390 3.82 -6.86 10.46
CA VAL A 390 4.35 -6.88 11.84
C VAL A 390 4.28 -5.50 12.52
N ILE A 391 3.97 -5.52 13.82
CA ILE A 391 4.15 -4.42 14.78
C ILE A 391 4.97 -4.95 15.96
N PRO A 392 6.26 -4.61 16.09
CA PRO A 392 6.97 -4.72 17.35
C PRO A 392 6.68 -3.47 18.21
N PHE A 393 6.19 -3.68 19.43
CA PHE A 393 5.96 -2.59 20.39
C PHE A 393 6.15 -3.07 21.83
N ASP A 394 6.98 -2.35 22.60
CA ASP A 394 7.22 -2.57 24.03
C ASP A 394 7.40 -4.06 24.40
N ASN A 395 8.33 -4.73 23.71
CA ASN A 395 8.66 -6.15 23.90
C ASN A 395 7.59 -7.17 23.45
N ILE A 396 6.50 -6.70 22.84
CA ILE A 396 5.45 -7.54 22.24
C ILE A 396 5.45 -7.38 20.72
N LEU A 397 5.68 -8.48 20.01
CA LEU A 397 5.52 -8.54 18.56
C LEU A 397 4.11 -9.03 18.25
N MET A 398 3.35 -8.23 17.52
CA MET A 398 2.10 -8.61 16.88
C MET A 398 2.39 -8.85 15.39
N MET A 399 1.98 -10.00 14.86
CA MET A 399 2.22 -10.36 13.45
C MET A 399 0.94 -10.90 12.82
N ILE A 400 0.54 -10.31 11.69
CA ILE A 400 -0.48 -10.87 10.81
C ILE A 400 0.19 -11.86 9.85
N ALA A 401 -0.38 -13.05 9.76
CA ALA A 401 -0.10 -14.05 8.73
C ALA A 401 -1.40 -14.50 8.07
N ASP A 402 -1.27 -15.20 6.95
CA ASP A 402 -2.36 -15.86 6.23
C ASP A 402 -3.37 -16.57 7.13
N ASP A 403 -2.90 -17.33 8.13
CA ASP A 403 -3.74 -18.16 8.98
C ASP A 403 -4.07 -17.54 10.36
N GLY A 404 -3.65 -16.31 10.66
CA GLY A 404 -4.00 -15.63 11.92
C GLY A 404 -3.09 -14.49 12.38
N LEU A 405 -3.53 -13.83 13.45
CA LEU A 405 -2.72 -12.89 14.26
C LEU A 405 -1.93 -13.68 15.30
N TYR A 406 -0.60 -13.67 15.19
CA TYR A 406 0.34 -14.26 16.13
C TYR A 406 0.90 -13.21 17.07
N GLN A 407 1.21 -13.61 18.31
CA GLN A 407 1.90 -12.73 19.25
C GLN A 407 3.10 -13.41 19.92
N TYR A 408 4.16 -12.65 20.12
CA TYR A 408 5.41 -13.11 20.74
C TYR A 408 5.92 -12.09 21.76
N ASP A 409 6.45 -12.60 22.87
CA ASP A 409 7.27 -11.86 23.83
C ASP A 409 8.73 -11.92 23.37
N TYR A 410 9.35 -10.75 23.19
CA TYR A 410 10.77 -10.60 22.86
C TYR A 410 11.58 -9.84 23.94
N THR A 411 11.04 -9.69 25.16
CA THR A 411 11.73 -9.09 26.34
C THR A 411 13.11 -9.72 26.58
N HIS A 412 13.23 -11.01 26.29
CA HIS A 412 14.47 -11.78 26.34
C HIS A 412 14.81 -12.31 24.94
N LEU A 413 15.73 -11.64 24.25
CA LEU A 413 16.11 -11.95 22.87
C LEU A 413 16.80 -13.33 22.70
N ASP A 414 17.33 -13.89 23.79
CA ASP A 414 17.83 -15.27 23.86
C ASP A 414 16.71 -16.32 23.99
N LYS A 415 15.47 -15.88 24.27
CA LYS A 415 14.31 -16.75 24.53
C LYS A 415 12.98 -16.12 24.10
N ILE A 416 12.90 -15.68 22.84
CA ILE A 416 11.65 -15.20 22.24
C ILE A 416 10.59 -16.30 22.31
N THR A 417 9.39 -15.97 22.78
CA THR A 417 8.35 -16.95 23.14
C THR A 417 6.99 -16.56 22.56
N LYS A 418 6.33 -17.49 21.86
CA LYS A 418 4.95 -17.29 21.37
C LYS A 418 3.98 -17.19 22.55
N LEU A 419 3.21 -16.12 22.59
CA LEU A 419 2.19 -15.83 23.61
C LEU A 419 0.82 -16.36 23.20
N SER A 420 0.36 -16.05 21.99
CA SER A 420 -0.98 -16.40 21.52
C SER A 420 -1.07 -16.54 20.00
N LYS A 421 -2.24 -16.99 19.53
CA LYS A 421 -2.70 -16.87 18.15
C LYS A 421 -4.22 -16.65 18.16
N ILE A 422 -4.72 -15.64 17.46
CA ILE A 422 -6.10 -15.59 16.97
C ILE A 422 -6.07 -16.19 15.56
N ALA A 423 -6.83 -17.25 15.32
CA ALA A 423 -6.95 -17.83 13.99
C ALA A 423 -7.92 -17.03 13.13
N PHE A 424 -7.55 -16.83 11.86
CA PHE A 424 -8.48 -16.39 10.82
C PHE A 424 -9.24 -17.63 10.27
N LYS A 425 -10.25 -17.41 9.44
CA LYS A 425 -11.20 -18.46 9.03
C LYS A 425 -10.98 -19.05 7.64
#